data_AF-A0A162XSP3-F1
#
_entry.id   AF-A0A162XSP3-F1
#
_cell.length_a   1.000
_cell.length_b   1.000
_cell.length_c   1.000
_cell.angle_alpha   90.00
_cell.angle_beta   90.00
_cell.angle_gamma   90.00
#
_symmetry.space_group_name_H-M   'P 1'
#
loop_
_entity.id
_entity.type
_entity.pdbx_description
1 polymer ?
#
loop_
_entity_poly.entity_id
_entity_poly.type
_entity_poly.pdbx_seq_one_letter_code
_entity_poly.pdbx_strand_id
1 'polypeptide(L)'
;MNNLEEKRVYESAKKRLKEEKGFYVHVGVYITINIVSFIFFMTAFDTDFPWVFWVNALRPLLWGLGLLGHGLWTFRRNIKWFKNSIYSKQWEERKIKELMKDEDF
;
A
#
# COMPACT_ATOMS: atom_id res chain seq x y z
N MET A 1 33.23 -13.21 -4.19
CA MET A 1 31.83 -13.51 -4.58
C MET A 1 30.82 -12.47 -4.04
N ASN A 2 31.21 -11.20 -3.79
CA ASN A 2 30.38 -10.25 -3.02
C ASN A 2 29.54 -9.25 -3.83
N ASN A 3 29.86 -8.98 -5.10
CA ASN A 3 29.23 -7.88 -5.85
C ASN A 3 27.80 -8.20 -6.35
N LEU A 4 27.54 -9.46 -6.72
CA LEU A 4 26.22 -9.90 -7.19
C LEU A 4 25.18 -9.94 -6.06
N GLU A 5 25.61 -10.34 -4.86
CA GLU A 5 24.74 -10.41 -3.69
C GLU A 5 24.39 -9.01 -3.17
N GLU A 6 25.37 -8.11 -3.08
CA GLU A 6 25.13 -6.69 -2.76
C GLU A 6 24.18 -6.02 -3.78
N LYS A 7 24.38 -6.25 -5.08
CA LYS A 7 23.47 -5.73 -6.12
C LYS A 7 22.03 -6.24 -5.94
N ARG A 8 21.84 -7.53 -5.63
CA ARG A 8 20.51 -8.11 -5.40
C ARG A 8 19.84 -7.51 -4.17
N VAL A 9 20.57 -7.36 -3.07
CA VAL A 9 20.05 -6.74 -1.83
C VAL A 9 19.67 -5.28 -2.10
N TYR A 10 20.53 -4.53 -2.78
CA TYR A 10 20.31 -3.13 -3.13
C TYR A 10 19.08 -2.92 -4.03
N GLU A 11 18.96 -3.69 -5.12
CA GLU A 11 17.79 -3.63 -6.00
C GLU A 11 16.49 -4.01 -5.28
N SER A 12 16.54 -5.01 -4.39
CA SER A 12 15.39 -5.38 -3.56
C SER A 12 14.97 -4.27 -2.61
N ALA A 13 15.92 -3.51 -2.04
CA ALA A 13 15.64 -2.37 -1.17
C ALA A 13 15.11 -1.17 -1.95
N LYS A 14 15.67 -0.90 -3.14
CA LYS A 14 15.25 0.17 -4.04
C LYS A 14 13.82 -0.03 -4.55
N LYS A 15 13.46 -1.27 -4.89
CA LYS A 15 12.10 -1.61 -5.31
C LYS A 15 11.07 -1.33 -4.20
N ARG A 16 11.41 -1.67 -2.94
CA ARG A 16 10.57 -1.36 -1.77
C ARG A 16 10.35 0.13 -1.58
N LEU A 17 11.43 0.92 -1.63
CA LEU A 17 11.33 2.38 -1.50
C LEU A 17 10.44 2.99 -2.60
N LYS A 18 10.47 2.43 -3.80
CA LYS A 18 9.62 2.90 -4.91
C LYS A 18 8.14 2.58 -4.66
N GLU A 19 7.82 1.39 -4.16
CA GLU A 19 6.46 0.99 -3.80
C GLU A 19 5.90 1.83 -2.65
N GLU A 20 6.69 2.05 -1.58
CA GLU A 20 6.30 2.90 -0.45
C GLU A 20 6.09 4.36 -0.88
N LYS A 21 7.01 4.93 -1.67
CA LYS A 21 6.85 6.28 -2.22
C LYS A 21 5.60 6.42 -3.09
N GLY A 22 5.30 5.41 -3.90
CA GLY A 22 4.07 5.37 -4.70
C GLY A 22 2.81 5.45 -3.84
N PHE A 23 2.79 4.71 -2.72
CA PHE A 23 1.68 4.76 -1.77
C PHE A 23 1.52 6.14 -1.11
N TYR A 24 2.61 6.78 -0.69
CA TYR A 24 2.55 8.13 -0.10
C TYR A 24 1.95 9.17 -1.05
N VAL A 25 2.23 9.06 -2.35
CA VAL A 25 1.58 9.92 -3.36
C VAL A 25 0.08 9.67 -3.41
N HIS A 26 -0.36 8.41 -3.39
CA HIS A 26 -1.79 8.09 -3.38
C HIS A 26 -2.50 8.61 -2.12
N VAL A 27 -1.86 8.49 -0.95
CA VAL A 27 -2.36 9.07 0.31
C VAL A 27 -2.43 10.58 0.23
N GLY A 28 -1.39 11.23 -0.28
CA GLY A 28 -1.35 12.68 -0.46
C GLY A 28 -2.49 13.17 -1.35
N VAL A 29 -2.66 12.56 -2.53
CA VAL A 29 -3.76 12.87 -3.45
C VAL A 29 -5.13 12.62 -2.80
N TYR A 30 -5.29 11.51 -2.08
CA TYR A 30 -6.52 11.21 -1.34
C TYR A 30 -6.86 12.32 -0.33
N ILE A 31 -5.90 12.75 0.49
CA ILE A 31 -6.12 13.81 1.48
C ILE A 31 -6.43 15.13 0.79
N THR A 32 -5.66 15.52 -0.23
CA THR A 32 -5.87 16.79 -0.96
C THR A 32 -7.25 16.85 -1.60
N ILE A 33 -7.67 15.79 -2.31
CA ILE A 33 -8.99 15.75 -2.97
C ILE A 33 -10.12 15.83 -1.94
N ASN A 34 -9.99 15.14 -0.81
CA ASN A 34 -11.01 15.17 0.24
C ASN A 34 -11.13 16.55 0.89
N ILE A 35 -10.01 17.22 1.19
CA ILE A 35 -10.02 18.58 1.76
C ILE A 35 -10.62 19.57 0.76
N VAL A 36 -10.17 19.56 -0.49
CA VAL A 36 -10.69 20.46 -1.54
C VAL A 36 -12.17 20.22 -1.77
N SER A 37 -12.60 18.95 -1.85
CA SER A 37 -14.01 18.60 -2.00
C SER A 37 -14.84 19.07 -0.80
N PHE A 38 -14.35 18.86 0.42
CA PHE A 38 -15.04 19.29 1.64
C PHE A 38 -15.25 20.81 1.67
N ILE A 39 -14.21 21.60 1.38
CA ILE A 39 -14.30 23.07 1.32
C ILE A 39 -15.25 23.51 0.20
N PHE A 40 -15.15 22.90 -0.98
CA PHE A 40 -16.03 23.20 -2.10
C PHE A 40 -17.50 22.94 -1.77
N PHE A 41 -17.82 21.80 -1.17
CA PHE A 41 -19.20 21.47 -0.80
C PHE A 41 -19.75 22.39 0.30
N MET A 42 -18.91 22.78 1.27
CA MET A 42 -19.31 23.70 2.34
C MET A 42 -19.57 25.13 1.84
N THR A 43 -18.93 25.54 0.73
CA THR A 43 -19.04 26.90 0.17
C THR A 43 -20.04 27.01 -0.97
N ALA A 44 -20.25 25.92 -1.73
CA ALA A 44 -21.08 25.92 -2.93
C ALA A 44 -22.53 25.43 -2.71
N PHE A 45 -22.82 24.74 -1.60
CA PHE A 45 -24.15 24.19 -1.33
C PHE A 45 -24.59 24.53 0.09
N ASP A 46 -25.87 24.90 0.25
CA ASP A 46 -26.49 24.98 1.57
C ASP A 46 -26.49 23.59 2.22
N THR A 47 -26.10 23.55 3.50
CA THR A 47 -25.90 22.32 4.30
C THR A 47 -27.14 21.45 4.48
N ASP A 48 -28.31 21.91 4.04
CA ASP A 48 -29.60 21.24 4.25
C ASP A 48 -29.88 20.07 3.29
N PHE A 49 -28.98 19.80 2.33
CA PHE A 49 -29.13 18.64 1.45
C PHE A 49 -28.50 17.36 2.03
N PRO A 50 -29.28 16.29 2.31
CA PRO A 50 -28.75 15.01 2.79
C PRO A 50 -27.70 14.41 1.86
N TRP A 51 -27.80 14.69 0.56
CA TRP A 51 -26.86 14.23 -0.45
C TRP A 51 -25.43 14.74 -0.24
N VAL A 52 -25.26 15.96 0.29
CA VAL A 52 -23.94 16.54 0.60
C VAL A 52 -23.25 15.72 1.69
N PHE A 53 -23.98 15.30 2.72
CA PHE A 53 -23.45 14.42 3.76
C PHE A 53 -23.04 13.05 3.19
N TRP A 54 -23.89 12.41 2.39
CA TRP A 54 -23.58 11.12 1.77
C TRP A 54 -22.34 11.20 0.86
N VAL A 55 -22.22 12.25 0.05
CA VAL A 55 -21.09 12.43 -0.87
C VAL A 55 -19.79 12.74 -0.12
N ASN A 56 -19.84 13.51 0.96
CA ASN A 56 -18.64 13.86 1.74
C ASN A 56 -18.26 12.81 2.78
N ALA A 57 -19.16 11.91 3.19
CA ALA A 57 -18.86 10.84 4.14
C ALA A 57 -18.60 9.50 3.44
N LEU A 58 -19.50 9.04 2.57
CA LEU A 58 -19.47 7.68 2.03
C LEU A 58 -18.36 7.49 0.97
N ARG A 59 -18.11 8.53 0.16
CA ARG A 59 -17.06 8.51 -0.88
C ARG A 59 -15.66 8.37 -0.28
N PRO A 60 -15.23 9.22 0.68
CA PRO A 60 -13.96 9.00 1.38
C PRO A 60 -13.92 7.67 2.10
N LEU A 61 -15.01 7.21 2.71
CA LEU A 61 -15.01 5.91 3.40
C LEU A 61 -14.70 4.75 2.45
N LEU A 62 -15.33 4.71 1.27
CA LEU A 62 -15.08 3.67 0.27
C LEU A 62 -13.68 3.75 -0.34
N TRP A 63 -13.23 4.96 -0.70
CA TRP A 63 -11.86 5.16 -1.20
C TRP A 63 -10.81 4.91 -0.12
N GLY A 64 -11.11 5.27 1.12
CA GLY A 64 -10.29 5.02 2.31
C GLY A 64 -10.13 3.54 2.57
N LEU A 65 -11.18 2.73 2.40
CA LEU A 65 -11.07 1.26 2.46
C LEU A 65 -10.17 0.70 1.36
N GLY A 66 -10.28 1.22 0.13
CA GLY A 66 -9.37 0.85 -0.97
C GLY A 66 -7.92 1.24 -0.70
N LEU A 67 -7.69 2.44 -0.17
CA LEU A 67 -6.38 2.95 0.23
C LEU A 67 -5.80 2.14 1.40
N LEU A 68 -6.62 1.78 2.38
CA LEU A 68 -6.24 0.87 3.47
C LEU A 68 -5.82 -0.50 2.92
N GLY A 69 -6.60 -1.07 2.00
CA GLY A 69 -6.22 -2.33 1.33
C GLY A 69 -4.90 -2.21 0.56
N HIS A 70 -4.70 -1.13 -0.19
CA HIS A 70 -3.44 -0.88 -0.91
C HIS A 70 -2.26 -0.66 0.04
N GLY A 71 -2.48 0.00 1.17
CA GLY A 71 -1.49 0.20 2.23
C GLY A 71 -1.13 -1.11 2.91
N LEU A 72 -2.11 -1.95 3.25
CA LEU A 72 -1.90 -3.29 3.79
C LEU A 72 -1.08 -4.15 2.82
N TRP A 73 -1.34 -4.06 1.52
CA TRP A 73 -0.58 -4.80 0.50
C TRP A 73 0.86 -4.25 0.33
N THR A 74 1.01 -2.93 0.27
CA THR A 74 2.31 -2.26 0.09
C THR A 74 3.21 -2.47 1.33
N PHE A 75 2.65 -2.37 2.53
CA PHE A 75 3.35 -2.56 3.81
C PHE A 75 3.23 -3.96 4.39
N ARG A 76 2.76 -4.96 3.62
CA ARG A 76 2.56 -6.35 4.09
C ARG A 76 3.79 -6.94 4.79
N ARG A 77 5.01 -6.54 4.39
CA ARG A 77 6.27 -7.00 5.01
C ARG A 77 6.68 -6.21 6.26
N ASN A 78 6.19 -4.99 6.44
CA ASN A 78 6.53 -4.10 7.55
C ASN A 78 5.52 -4.15 8.70
N ILE A 79 4.27 -4.53 8.42
CA ILE A 79 3.21 -4.65 9.43
C ILE A 79 3.51 -5.86 10.33
N LYS A 80 3.76 -5.61 11.61
CA LYS A 80 4.17 -6.61 12.62
C LYS A 80 3.20 -7.80 12.75
N TRP A 81 1.90 -7.57 12.59
CA TRP A 81 0.85 -8.60 12.64
C TRP A 81 0.84 -9.50 11.39
N PHE A 82 1.16 -8.94 10.21
CA PHE A 82 1.33 -9.70 8.95
C PHE A 82 2.69 -10.38 8.86
N LYS A 83 3.72 -9.81 9.51
CA LYS A 83 5.07 -10.39 9.61
C LYS A 83 5.07 -11.71 10.38
N ASN A 84 4.14 -11.88 11.33
CA ASN A 84 3.95 -13.12 12.09
C ASN A 84 2.96 -14.09 11.40
N SER A 85 2.33 -13.67 10.30
CA SER A 85 1.61 -14.59 9.43
C SER A 85 2.64 -15.36 8.61
N ILE A 86 2.68 -16.67 8.87
CA ILE A 86 3.54 -17.77 8.38
C ILE A 86 4.01 -17.74 6.90
N TYR A 87 3.52 -16.82 6.07
CA TYR A 87 3.53 -16.95 4.61
C TYR A 87 4.55 -16.12 3.83
N SER A 88 5.21 -15.09 4.37
CA SER A 88 5.96 -14.16 3.48
C SER A 88 7.44 -14.45 3.31
N LYS A 89 8.20 -14.82 4.35
CA LYS A 89 9.66 -14.94 4.24
C LYS A 89 10.18 -16.37 4.34
N GLN A 90 9.77 -17.10 5.37
CA GLN A 90 10.16 -18.50 5.54
C GLN A 90 9.54 -19.42 4.48
N TRP A 91 8.36 -19.07 3.95
CA TRP A 91 7.77 -19.81 2.83
C TRP A 91 8.45 -19.47 1.49
N GLU A 92 8.74 -18.19 1.21
CA GLU A 92 9.54 -17.78 0.03
C GLU A 92 10.92 -18.46 0.04
N GLU A 93 11.63 -18.39 1.17
CA GLU A 93 12.96 -19.03 1.33
C GLU A 93 12.87 -20.55 1.18
N ARG A 94 11.81 -21.20 1.67
CA ARG A 94 11.60 -22.65 1.44
C ARG A 94 11.33 -22.97 -0.02
N LYS A 95 10.45 -22.24 -0.71
CA LYS A 95 10.15 -22.50 -2.13
C LYS A 95 11.36 -22.24 -3.01
N ILE A 96 12.14 -21.21 -2.74
CA ILE A 96 13.39 -20.95 -3.48
C ILE A 96 14.38 -22.10 -3.26
N LYS A 97 14.49 -22.61 -2.04
CA LYS A 97 15.38 -23.73 -1.71
C LYS A 97 14.90 -25.08 -2.27
N GLU A 98 13.59 -25.27 -2.43
CA GLU A 98 13.02 -26.41 -3.17
C GLU A 98 13.33 -26.31 -4.66
N LEU A 99 13.06 -25.17 -5.31
CA LEU A 99 13.31 -24.98 -6.73
C LEU A 99 14.79 -25.10 -7.10
N MET A 100 15.70 -24.58 -6.26
CA MET A 100 17.14 -24.76 -6.47
C MET A 100 17.60 -26.22 -6.31
N LYS A 101 16.88 -27.05 -5.57
CA LYS A 101 17.18 -28.49 -5.45
C LYS A 101 16.66 -29.29 -6.64
N ASP A 102 15.55 -28.85 -7.24
CA ASP A 102 14.94 -29.51 -8.39
C ASP A 102 15.67 -29.20 -9.71
N GLU A 103 16.44 -28.09 -9.77
CA GLU A 103 17.26 -27.72 -10.95
C GLU A 103 18.67 -28.36 -10.96
N ASP A 104 19.09 -29.03 -9.87
CA ASP A 104 20.40 -29.69 -9.72
C ASP A 104 20.36 -31.21 -10.04
N PHE A 105 19.34 -31.70 -10.77
CA PHE A 105 19.21 -33.08 -11.26
C PHE A 105 19.07 -33.16 -12.78
#